data_AF-A0A9P3PZ78-F1
#
_entry.id   AF-A0A9P3PZ78-F1
#
_cell.length_a   1.000
_cell.length_b   1.000
_cell.length_c   1.000
_cell.angle_alpha   90.00
_cell.angle_beta   90.00
_cell.angle_gamma   90.00
#
_symmetry.space_group_name_H-M   'P 1'
#
loop_
_entity.id
_entity.type
_entity.pdbx_description
1 polymer ?
#
loop_
_entity_poly.entity_id
_entity_poly.type
_entity_poly.pdbx_seq_one_letter_code
_entity_poly.pdbx_strand_id
1 'polypeptide(L)'
;MVRGTGKFKQKRGGGRNFSKEMTLDADGTAVGRGTIYNRRGPRNNNEDDDDSEEVEEEEEEEEESEEEESGEEEATPAGKGPAQELTRAERRELKKKQAAQKQKAAQEDEEDEDEDLINPNHVQKKLNISDLGAPRELSRREREAKEKADAKERYWKLHLEGKTQEAKADLSRLAKIRAEREAAQAKRKAEAEAKAAEVEAKRKAQLNKRG
;
A
#
# COMPACT_ATOMS: atom_id res chain seq x y z
N MET A 1 42.79 -6.57 -21.68
CA MET A 1 42.82 -8.03 -21.89
C MET A 1 41.74 -8.69 -21.03
N VAL A 2 40.61 -9.07 -21.63
CA VAL A 2 39.58 -9.87 -20.97
C VAL A 2 40.08 -11.31 -20.94
N ARG A 3 40.38 -11.85 -19.75
CA ARG A 3 40.80 -13.25 -19.59
C ARG A 3 39.59 -14.12 -19.89
N GLY A 4 39.65 -14.86 -20.99
CA GLY A 4 38.58 -15.75 -21.45
C GLY A 4 38.14 -16.71 -20.35
N THR A 5 36.83 -16.84 -20.18
CA THR A 5 36.24 -17.83 -19.28
C THR A 5 36.77 -19.21 -19.67
N GLY A 6 37.32 -19.93 -18.69
CA GLY A 6 37.90 -21.25 -18.91
C GLY A 6 36.88 -22.25 -19.44
N LYS A 7 37.33 -23.48 -19.73
CA LYS A 7 36.57 -24.63 -20.30
C LYS A 7 35.27 -25.04 -19.59
N PHE A 8 34.79 -24.29 -18.60
CA PHE A 8 33.60 -24.59 -17.81
C PHE A 8 32.53 -23.52 -18.04
N LYS A 9 31.33 -23.97 -18.42
CA LYS A 9 30.16 -23.10 -18.58
C LYS A 9 29.69 -22.66 -17.19
N GLN A 10 29.52 -21.35 -16.96
CA GLN A 10 28.79 -20.87 -15.79
C GLN A 10 27.34 -21.36 -15.89
N LYS A 11 26.91 -22.20 -14.95
CA LYS A 11 25.51 -22.63 -14.82
C LYS A 11 24.76 -21.49 -14.15
N ARG A 12 23.75 -20.93 -14.83
CA ARG A 12 22.74 -20.09 -14.18
C ARG A 12 21.82 -21.03 -13.40
N GLY A 13 21.49 -20.67 -12.16
CA GLY A 13 20.82 -21.54 -11.20
C GLY A 13 19.51 -22.14 -11.70
N GLY A 14 19.21 -23.34 -11.24
CA GLY A 14 18.00 -24.08 -11.58
C GLY A 14 16.87 -23.70 -10.65
N GLY A 15 15.84 -22.99 -11.13
CA GLY A 15 14.80 -22.39 -10.29
C GLY A 15 14.09 -23.31 -9.26
N ARG A 16 13.59 -22.68 -8.18
CA ARG A 16 12.87 -23.34 -7.07
C ARG A 16 11.60 -24.03 -7.53
N ASN A 17 11.54 -25.34 -7.31
CA ASN A 17 10.33 -26.13 -7.50
C ASN A 17 9.47 -26.11 -6.23
N PHE A 18 8.45 -25.24 -6.18
CA PHE A 18 7.41 -25.34 -5.14
C PHE A 18 6.38 -26.41 -5.54
N SER A 19 6.12 -27.36 -4.64
CA SER A 19 5.02 -28.32 -4.83
C SER A 19 3.68 -27.57 -4.74
N LYS A 20 2.92 -27.59 -5.84
CA LYS A 20 1.67 -26.82 -6.03
C LYS A 20 0.49 -27.27 -5.14
N GLU A 21 0.62 -28.39 -4.43
CA GLU A 21 -0.45 -28.96 -3.60
C GLU A 21 0.08 -29.28 -2.20
N MET A 22 0.07 -28.28 -1.30
CA MET A 22 0.38 -28.44 0.12
C MET A 22 -0.92 -28.48 0.93
N THR A 23 -1.05 -29.44 1.85
CA THR A 23 -2.10 -29.43 2.87
C THR A 23 -1.52 -29.48 4.27
N LEU A 24 -2.22 -28.90 5.22
CA LEU A 24 -1.82 -28.90 6.62
C LEU A 24 -2.15 -30.24 7.27
N ASP A 25 -1.16 -30.83 7.94
CA ASP A 25 -1.36 -31.98 8.83
C ASP A 25 -1.99 -31.54 10.16
N ALA A 26 -2.38 -32.53 10.98
CA ALA A 26 -2.99 -32.29 12.30
C ALA A 26 -2.11 -31.43 13.24
N ASP A 27 -0.79 -31.46 13.05
CA ASP A 27 0.20 -30.67 13.78
C ASP A 27 0.47 -29.30 13.13
N GLY A 28 -0.34 -28.88 12.15
CA GLY A 28 -0.21 -27.59 11.45
C GLY A 28 0.99 -27.50 10.51
N THR A 29 1.64 -28.62 10.19
CA THR A 29 2.79 -28.68 9.27
C THR A 29 2.31 -28.87 7.84
N ALA A 30 2.80 -28.06 6.90
CA ALA A 30 2.40 -28.16 5.50
C ALA A 30 3.13 -29.33 4.80
N VAL A 31 2.37 -30.34 4.36
CA VAL A 31 2.88 -31.50 3.63
C VAL A 31 2.24 -31.61 2.25
N GLY A 32 3.02 -32.05 1.27
CA GLY A 32 2.56 -32.20 -0.12
C GLY A 32 1.54 -33.33 -0.25
N ARG A 33 0.37 -33.08 -0.86
CA ARG A 33 -0.58 -34.14 -1.19
C ARG A 33 -0.08 -34.94 -2.38
N GLY A 34 0.64 -36.02 -2.08
CA GLY A 34 0.76 -37.13 -3.02
C GLY A 34 1.73 -36.95 -4.18
N THR A 35 2.86 -36.26 -3.98
CA THR A 35 3.98 -36.45 -4.90
C THR A 35 4.56 -37.86 -4.73
N ILE A 36 4.93 -38.44 -5.88
CA ILE A 36 5.38 -39.81 -6.18
C ILE A 36 6.45 -40.40 -5.21
N TYR A 37 7.04 -39.56 -4.36
CA TYR A 37 8.07 -39.89 -3.37
C TYR A 37 7.60 -40.74 -2.19
N ASN A 38 6.31 -40.78 -1.85
CA ASN A 38 5.81 -41.68 -0.79
C ASN A 38 5.64 -43.14 -1.24
N ARG A 39 5.86 -43.45 -2.53
CA ARG A 39 5.71 -44.82 -3.09
C ARG A 39 7.05 -45.55 -3.31
N ARG A 40 8.20 -44.89 -3.12
CA ARG A 40 9.52 -45.53 -3.29
C ARG A 40 10.37 -45.31 -2.04
N GLY A 41 10.72 -46.43 -1.39
CA GLY A 41 11.67 -46.48 -0.27
C GLY A 41 13.06 -45.92 -0.62
N PRO A 42 13.97 -45.87 0.38
CA PRO A 42 15.04 -44.89 0.44
C PRO A 42 16.12 -45.19 -0.59
N ARG A 43 16.38 -44.25 -1.51
CA ARG A 43 17.65 -44.21 -2.25
C ARG A 43 18.12 -42.78 -2.47
N ASN A 44 19.35 -42.60 -1.99
CA ASN A 44 20.29 -41.51 -2.13
C ASN A 44 20.34 -40.80 -3.48
N ASN A 45 20.93 -39.61 -3.37
CA ASN A 45 21.44 -38.66 -4.35
C ASN A 45 20.38 -37.73 -4.95
N ASN A 46 20.63 -36.46 -5.22
CA ASN A 46 21.61 -35.41 -4.92
C ASN A 46 21.19 -34.27 -5.90
N GLU A 47 21.68 -33.03 -5.74
CA GLU A 47 21.43 -31.83 -6.56
C GLU A 47 20.08 -31.10 -6.29
N ASP A 48 20.06 -29.97 -5.58
CA ASP A 48 20.32 -28.56 -6.04
C ASP A 48 19.30 -28.13 -7.12
N ASP A 49 18.54 -27.03 -7.02
CA ASP A 49 18.81 -25.59 -6.79
C ASP A 49 17.39 -24.92 -6.81
N ASP A 50 16.95 -23.89 -6.09
CA ASP A 50 17.17 -22.42 -6.05
C ASP A 50 16.92 -21.56 -7.33
N ASP A 51 15.88 -20.69 -7.34
CA ASP A 51 15.95 -19.26 -7.74
C ASP A 51 14.58 -18.54 -7.65
N SER A 52 14.64 -17.22 -7.39
CA SER A 52 13.63 -16.24 -6.97
C SER A 52 13.74 -14.99 -7.87
N GLU A 53 12.68 -14.19 -8.08
CA GLU A 53 12.87 -12.76 -8.43
C GLU A 53 11.65 -11.87 -8.12
N GLU A 54 11.97 -10.73 -7.50
CA GLU A 54 11.15 -9.56 -7.08
C GLU A 54 10.86 -8.59 -8.23
N VAL A 55 9.81 -7.77 -8.07
CA VAL A 55 9.73 -6.42 -8.67
C VAL A 55 9.02 -5.48 -7.68
N GLU A 56 9.74 -4.45 -7.24
CA GLU A 56 9.25 -3.24 -6.55
C GLU A 56 8.89 -2.17 -7.60
N GLU A 57 7.80 -1.43 -7.38
CA GLU A 57 7.60 -0.08 -7.94
C GLU A 57 6.87 0.79 -6.90
N GLU A 58 7.51 1.91 -6.54
CA GLU A 58 7.02 3.01 -5.71
C GLU A 58 6.52 4.16 -6.61
N GLU A 59 5.40 4.80 -6.26
CA GLU A 59 5.04 6.15 -6.74
C GLU A 59 4.37 6.95 -5.61
N GLU A 60 4.93 8.13 -5.31
CA GLU A 60 4.40 9.19 -4.44
C GLU A 60 4.23 10.49 -5.26
N GLU A 61 3.23 11.32 -4.91
CA GLU A 61 3.13 12.80 -5.10
C GLU A 61 1.76 13.24 -4.50
N GLU A 62 1.66 13.89 -3.33
CA GLU A 62 1.91 15.29 -2.91
C GLU A 62 0.74 16.27 -3.25
N GLU A 63 0.15 16.87 -2.20
CA GLU A 63 -1.01 17.78 -2.23
C GLU A 63 -0.58 19.15 -1.68
N GLU A 64 -0.88 20.23 -2.42
CA GLU A 64 -0.46 21.62 -2.17
C GLU A 64 -1.46 22.35 -1.24
N SER A 65 -0.93 23.09 -0.24
CA SER A 65 -1.72 23.94 0.68
C SER A 65 -1.14 25.36 0.71
N GLU A 66 -1.93 26.34 0.27
CA GLU A 66 -1.69 27.79 0.38
C GLU A 66 -2.04 28.31 1.79
N GLU A 67 -1.22 29.21 2.35
CA GLU A 67 -1.60 30.12 3.45
C GLU A 67 -1.27 31.57 3.09
N GLU A 68 -2.20 32.46 3.40
CA GLU A 68 -2.16 33.90 3.12
C GLU A 68 -1.47 34.75 4.20
N GLU A 69 -1.06 35.92 3.71
CA GLU A 69 -0.31 37.05 4.27
C GLU A 69 -1.10 37.96 5.22
N SER A 70 -0.41 38.56 6.21
CA SER A 70 -0.79 39.84 6.86
C SER A 70 0.45 40.39 7.60
N GLY A 71 1.01 41.56 7.24
CA GLY A 71 0.69 42.90 7.80
C GLY A 71 1.34 43.09 9.20
N GLU A 72 2.12 44.10 9.56
CA GLU A 72 2.13 45.54 9.25
C GLU A 72 3.35 46.24 9.95
N GLU A 73 3.84 47.33 9.34
CA GLU A 73 4.53 48.57 9.82
C GLU A 73 5.51 48.67 11.02
N GLU A 74 6.64 49.38 10.87
CA GLU A 74 6.85 50.81 11.24
C GLU A 74 8.35 51.27 11.09
N ALA A 75 8.71 52.49 11.51
CA ALA A 75 9.53 53.44 10.76
C ALA A 75 10.91 53.90 11.36
N THR A 76 11.96 53.99 10.49
CA THR A 76 13.09 55.00 10.41
C THR A 76 14.07 55.27 11.60
N PRO A 77 15.20 56.03 11.46
CA PRO A 77 16.13 56.29 10.33
C PRO A 77 17.65 56.20 10.68
N ALA A 78 18.49 56.43 9.65
CA ALA A 78 19.83 57.09 9.65
C ALA A 78 21.12 56.23 9.60
N GLY A 79 21.90 56.44 8.52
CA GLY A 79 23.29 56.00 8.36
C GLY A 79 23.77 56.14 6.91
N LYS A 80 24.83 56.92 6.66
CA LYS A 80 25.15 57.66 5.41
C LYS A 80 26.30 56.99 4.63
N GLY A 81 26.20 56.85 3.29
CA GLY A 81 27.25 56.38 2.36
C GLY A 81 26.76 56.24 0.91
N PRO A 82 27.60 56.40 -0.14
CA PRO A 82 27.33 57.22 -1.33
C PRO A 82 26.25 56.65 -2.25
N ALA A 83 25.30 57.51 -2.60
CA ALA A 83 24.17 57.17 -3.45
C ALA A 83 24.59 57.10 -4.93
N GLN A 84 24.56 55.89 -5.49
CA GLN A 84 23.92 55.73 -6.78
C GLN A 84 22.47 56.19 -6.60
N GLU A 85 22.03 57.17 -7.39
CA GLU A 85 20.69 57.78 -7.33
C GLU A 85 19.63 56.79 -7.83
N LEU A 86 19.41 55.75 -7.04
CA LEU A 86 18.27 54.85 -7.19
C LEU A 86 17.13 55.39 -6.34
N THR A 87 15.93 55.37 -6.92
CA THR A 87 14.72 55.81 -6.24
C THR A 87 14.47 54.98 -4.96
N ARG A 88 13.71 55.54 -4.01
CA ARG A 88 13.40 54.84 -2.74
C ARG A 88 12.73 53.48 -2.97
N ALA A 89 12.01 53.32 -4.09
CA ALA A 89 11.40 52.07 -4.51
C ALA A 89 12.45 51.04 -4.93
N GLU A 90 13.37 51.40 -5.82
CA GLU A 90 14.42 50.50 -6.31
C GLU A 90 15.36 50.02 -5.20
N ARG A 91 15.68 50.88 -4.22
CA ARG A 91 16.45 50.47 -3.03
C ARG A 91 15.72 49.45 -2.17
N ARG A 92 14.39 49.57 -2.04
CA ARG A 92 13.58 48.59 -1.29
C ARG A 92 13.51 47.26 -2.03
N GLU A 93 13.38 47.28 -3.34
CA GLU A 93 13.37 46.07 -4.16
C GLU A 93 14.72 45.36 -4.16
N LEU A 94 15.84 46.07 -4.29
CA LEU A 94 17.17 45.46 -4.20
C LEU A 94 17.43 44.88 -2.81
N LYS A 95 17.00 45.55 -1.74
CA LYS A 95 17.09 45.02 -0.38
C LYS A 95 16.20 43.79 -0.18
N LYS A 96 14.99 43.77 -0.75
CA LYS A 96 14.08 42.61 -0.73
C LYS A 96 14.67 41.44 -1.52
N LYS A 97 15.27 41.68 -2.69
CA LYS A 97 15.96 40.68 -3.51
C LYS A 97 17.20 40.11 -2.82
N GLN A 98 18.03 40.95 -2.19
CA GLN A 98 19.17 40.47 -1.39
C GLN A 98 18.74 39.70 -0.14
N ALA A 99 17.68 40.13 0.55
CA ALA A 99 17.13 39.40 1.68
C ALA A 99 16.60 38.03 1.25
N ALA A 100 15.88 37.96 0.13
CA ALA A 100 15.39 36.71 -0.44
C ALA A 100 16.54 35.79 -0.89
N GLN A 101 17.60 36.31 -1.52
CA GLN A 101 18.79 35.52 -1.85
C GLN A 101 19.52 34.99 -0.61
N LYS A 102 19.62 35.80 0.45
CA LYS A 102 20.25 35.38 1.70
C LYS A 102 19.42 34.34 2.46
N GLN A 103 18.09 34.44 2.39
CA GLN A 103 17.19 33.41 2.93
C GLN A 103 17.30 32.12 2.14
N LYS A 104 17.34 32.19 0.80
CA LYS A 104 17.56 31.01 -0.05
C LYS A 104 18.90 30.33 0.21
N ALA A 105 19.99 31.10 0.35
CA ALA A 105 21.30 30.54 0.68
C ALA A 105 21.36 29.92 2.08
N ALA A 106 20.64 30.48 3.07
CA ALA A 106 20.54 29.90 4.40
C ALA A 106 19.64 28.65 4.45
N GLN A 107 18.66 28.55 3.55
CA GLN A 107 17.85 27.36 3.36
C GLN A 107 18.62 26.27 2.62
N GLU A 108 19.38 26.60 1.58
CA GLU A 108 20.33 25.67 0.92
C GLU A 108 21.36 25.15 1.93
N ASP A 109 21.96 26.00 2.78
CA ASP A 109 22.89 25.54 3.83
C ASP A 109 22.22 24.66 4.92
N GLU A 110 20.90 24.74 5.14
CA GLU A 110 20.15 23.87 6.08
C GLU A 110 19.59 22.60 5.40
N GLU A 111 19.35 22.63 4.08
CA GLU A 111 18.86 21.50 3.28
C GLU A 111 20.01 20.65 2.69
N ASP A 112 21.20 21.23 2.48
CA ASP A 112 22.44 20.57 2.02
C ASP A 112 23.33 20.07 3.19
N GLU A 113 22.87 20.15 4.44
CA GLU A 113 23.43 19.31 5.51
C GLU A 113 23.00 17.86 5.23
N ASP A 114 23.76 17.17 4.36
CA ASP A 114 23.65 15.72 4.16
C ASP A 114 23.39 15.07 5.53
N GLU A 115 22.29 14.31 5.67
CA GLU A 115 21.95 13.64 6.94
C GLU A 115 23.09 12.72 7.44
N ASP A 116 24.01 12.35 6.54
CA ASP A 116 25.23 11.57 6.79
C ASP A 116 26.44 12.40 7.27
N LEU A 117 26.41 13.74 7.18
CA LEU A 117 27.48 14.67 7.60
C LEU A 117 27.14 15.45 8.88
N ILE A 118 26.12 15.02 9.63
CA ILE A 118 25.76 15.63 10.92
C ILE A 118 26.91 15.44 11.90
N ASN A 119 27.53 16.54 12.32
CA ASN A 119 28.57 16.51 13.34
C ASN A 119 27.96 16.03 14.67
N PRO A 120 28.40 14.90 15.26
CA PRO A 120 27.80 14.32 16.46
C PRO A 120 27.99 15.19 17.73
N ASN A 121 28.86 16.20 17.69
CA ASN A 121 28.99 17.19 18.76
C ASN A 121 28.14 18.47 18.53
N HIS A 122 27.36 18.54 17.45
CA HIS A 122 26.49 19.67 17.19
C HIS A 122 25.20 19.53 18.01
N VAL A 123 25.11 20.29 19.11
CA VAL A 123 23.92 20.30 19.97
C VAL A 123 22.97 21.40 19.49
N GLN A 124 21.95 21.01 18.71
CA GLN A 124 20.95 21.95 18.18
C GLN A 124 20.07 22.55 19.30
N LYS A 125 19.72 21.77 20.34
CA LYS A 125 18.90 22.22 21.48
C LYS A 125 19.36 21.59 22.78
N LYS A 126 19.53 22.42 23.83
CA LYS A 126 19.86 21.96 25.19
C LYS A 126 18.57 21.63 25.94
N LEU A 127 18.26 20.34 26.11
CA LEU A 127 17.09 19.88 26.85
C LEU A 127 17.35 19.92 28.38
N ASN A 128 16.38 20.39 29.15
CA ASN A 128 16.43 20.34 30.61
C ASN A 128 15.79 19.06 31.14
N ILE A 129 16.12 18.66 32.37
CA ILE A 129 15.62 17.43 33.01
C ILE A 129 14.08 17.44 33.12
N SER A 130 13.47 18.62 33.23
CA SER A 130 12.02 18.83 33.21
C SER A 130 11.36 18.49 31.87
N ASP A 131 12.09 18.58 30.75
CA ASP A 131 11.54 18.42 29.39
C ASP A 131 11.51 16.94 28.96
N LEU A 132 12.17 16.05 29.71
CA LEU A 132 12.20 14.61 29.46
C LEU A 132 10.88 13.90 29.82
N GLY A 133 10.00 14.56 30.58
CA GLY A 133 8.71 14.01 31.02
C GLY A 133 7.49 14.59 30.30
N ALA A 134 7.66 15.60 29.45
CA ALA A 134 6.56 16.20 28.71
C ALA A 134 6.19 15.33 27.49
N PRO A 135 4.88 15.14 27.18
CA PRO A 135 4.48 14.46 25.97
C PRO A 135 5.02 15.22 24.77
N ARG A 136 5.91 14.59 24.01
CA ARG A 136 6.41 15.16 22.77
C ARG A 136 5.24 15.27 21.80
N GLU A 137 4.98 16.49 21.35
CA GLU A 137 4.10 16.71 20.23
C GLU A 137 4.69 15.97 19.02
N LEU A 138 3.87 15.13 18.39
CA LEU A 138 4.28 14.36 17.23
C LEU A 138 4.80 15.32 16.17
N SER A 139 5.94 14.99 15.58
CA SER A 139 6.48 15.74 14.45
C SER A 139 5.41 15.82 13.35
N ARG A 140 5.42 16.87 12.52
CA ARG A 140 4.49 17.04 11.41
C ARG A 140 4.35 15.75 10.58
N ARG A 141 5.49 15.13 10.27
CA ARG A 141 5.58 13.84 9.58
C ARG A 141 4.89 12.69 10.32
N GLU A 142 5.02 12.63 11.64
CA GLU A 142 4.39 11.59 12.46
C GLU A 142 2.88 11.80 12.59
N ARG A 143 2.41 13.05 12.57
CA ARG A 143 0.98 13.38 12.59
C ARG A 143 0.31 12.97 11.28
N GLU A 144 0.89 13.36 10.15
CA GLU A 144 0.41 12.99 8.81
C GLU A 144 0.45 11.48 8.59
N ALA A 145 1.50 10.78 9.07
CA ALA A 145 1.57 9.33 9.01
C ALA A 145 0.45 8.64 9.82
N LYS A 146 0.11 9.15 11.01
CA LYS A 146 -1.02 8.63 11.80
C LYS A 146 -2.35 8.91 11.13
N GLU A 147 -2.55 10.10 10.58
CA GLU A 147 -3.79 10.43 9.88
C GLU A 147 -3.97 9.57 8.62
N LYS A 148 -2.89 9.31 7.87
CA LYS A 148 -2.88 8.37 6.74
C LYS A 148 -3.22 6.95 7.18
N ALA A 149 -2.70 6.50 8.31
CA ALA A 149 -3.04 5.19 8.89
C ALA A 149 -4.51 5.14 9.31
N ASP A 150 -4.99 6.12 10.06
CA ASP A 150 -6.38 6.22 10.52
C ASP A 150 -7.36 6.29 9.33
N ALA A 151 -7.01 7.00 8.26
CA ALA A 151 -7.82 7.08 7.05
C ALA A 151 -7.92 5.72 6.34
N LYS A 152 -6.80 4.98 6.24
CA LYS A 152 -6.78 3.61 5.69
C LYS A 152 -7.63 2.67 6.55
N GLU A 153 -7.51 2.74 7.87
CA GLU A 153 -8.32 1.92 8.78
C GLU A 153 -9.82 2.24 8.66
N ARG A 154 -10.18 3.52 8.59
CA ARG A 154 -11.57 3.95 8.36
C ARG A 154 -12.09 3.45 7.02
N TYR A 155 -11.29 3.54 5.95
CA TYR A 155 -11.65 3.03 4.64
C TYR A 155 -11.88 1.52 4.70
N TRP A 156 -10.96 0.75 5.26
CA TRP A 156 -11.10 -0.70 5.42
C TRP A 156 -12.31 -1.08 6.26
N LYS A 157 -12.55 -0.36 7.37
CA LYS A 157 -13.75 -0.56 8.18
C LYS A 157 -15.03 -0.34 7.39
N LEU A 158 -15.13 0.77 6.64
CA LEU A 158 -16.28 1.05 5.78
C LEU A 158 -16.42 0.04 4.64
N HIS A 159 -15.31 -0.47 4.11
CA HIS A 159 -15.30 -1.47 3.06
C HIS A 159 -15.82 -2.81 3.57
N LEU A 160 -15.35 -3.25 4.74
CA LEU A 160 -15.84 -4.45 5.42
C LEU A 160 -17.32 -4.34 5.80
N GLU A 161 -17.78 -3.15 6.21
CA GLU A 161 -19.19 -2.86 6.45
C GLU A 161 -20.04 -2.83 5.17
N GLY A 162 -19.42 -2.88 3.97
CA GLY A 162 -20.13 -2.83 2.70
C GLY A 162 -20.64 -1.44 2.32
N LYS A 163 -20.07 -0.37 2.91
CA LYS A 163 -20.52 1.01 2.71
C LYS A 163 -19.77 1.73 1.58
N THR A 164 -18.57 1.29 1.23
CA THR A 164 -17.82 1.80 0.08
C THR A 164 -18.54 1.48 -1.23
N GLN A 165 -18.28 2.27 -2.27
CA GLN A 165 -18.93 2.06 -3.57
C GLN A 165 -18.56 0.71 -4.18
N GLU A 166 -17.29 0.30 -4.03
CA GLU A 166 -16.78 -1.00 -4.45
C GLU A 166 -17.52 -2.15 -3.76
N ALA A 167 -17.56 -2.15 -2.42
CA ALA A 167 -18.21 -3.23 -1.68
C ALA A 167 -19.73 -3.28 -1.96
N LYS A 168 -20.39 -2.13 -2.15
CA LYS A 168 -21.80 -2.08 -2.60
C LYS A 168 -21.97 -2.70 -3.98
N ALA A 169 -21.08 -2.42 -4.93
CA ALA A 169 -21.12 -3.00 -6.25
C ALA A 169 -20.98 -4.54 -6.19
N ASP A 170 -20.03 -5.04 -5.41
CA ASP A 170 -19.81 -6.47 -5.21
C ASP A 170 -21.00 -7.15 -4.53
N LEU A 171 -21.55 -6.54 -3.48
CA LEU A 171 -22.77 -7.03 -2.84
C LEU A 171 -23.96 -7.06 -3.81
N SER A 172 -24.10 -6.04 -4.67
CA SER A 172 -25.15 -6.01 -5.69
C SER A 172 -24.98 -7.12 -6.74
N ARG A 173 -23.72 -7.40 -7.12
CA ARG A 173 -23.38 -8.48 -8.05
C ARG A 173 -23.71 -9.84 -7.43
N LEU A 174 -23.33 -10.06 -6.16
CA LEU A 174 -23.66 -11.27 -5.42
C LEU A 174 -25.17 -11.43 -5.23
N ALA A 175 -25.90 -10.35 -4.97
CA ALA A 175 -27.36 -10.37 -4.85
C ALA A 175 -28.04 -10.81 -6.16
N LYS A 176 -27.58 -10.32 -7.32
CA LYS A 176 -28.08 -10.77 -8.63
C LYS A 176 -27.87 -12.27 -8.83
N ILE A 177 -26.67 -12.78 -8.52
CA ILE A 177 -26.37 -14.22 -8.64
C ILE A 177 -27.24 -15.04 -7.69
N ARG A 178 -27.46 -14.58 -6.45
CA ARG A 178 -28.38 -15.26 -5.50
C ARG A 178 -29.79 -15.31 -6.07
N ALA A 179 -30.31 -14.18 -6.57
CA ALA A 179 -31.64 -14.11 -7.16
C ALA A 179 -31.78 -15.03 -8.39
N GLU A 180 -30.79 -15.07 -9.26
CA GLU A 180 -30.77 -15.97 -10.43
C GLU A 180 -30.76 -17.45 -10.01
N ARG A 181 -29.96 -17.80 -8.99
CA ARG A 181 -29.90 -19.16 -8.46
C ARG A 181 -31.22 -19.56 -7.80
N GLU A 182 -31.81 -18.68 -7.00
CA GLU A 182 -33.10 -18.93 -6.36
C GLU A 182 -34.22 -19.07 -7.40
N ALA A 183 -34.25 -18.20 -8.41
CA ALA A 183 -35.21 -18.31 -9.51
C ALA A 183 -35.03 -19.61 -10.31
N ALA A 184 -33.79 -20.02 -10.58
CA ALA A 184 -33.50 -21.28 -11.26
C ALA A 184 -33.89 -22.50 -10.40
N GLN A 185 -33.64 -22.45 -9.09
CA GLN A 185 -34.07 -23.49 -8.16
C GLN A 185 -35.60 -23.56 -8.04
N ALA A 186 -36.28 -22.42 -7.98
CA ALA A 186 -37.73 -22.35 -7.96
C ALA A 186 -38.35 -22.91 -9.25
N LYS A 187 -37.80 -22.56 -10.43
CA LYS A 187 -38.21 -23.15 -11.71
C LYS A 187 -38.02 -24.67 -11.73
N ARG A 188 -36.86 -25.17 -11.29
CA ARG A 188 -36.60 -26.61 -11.20
C ARG A 188 -37.56 -27.33 -10.24
N LYS A 189 -37.88 -26.73 -9.09
CA LYS A 189 -38.85 -27.27 -8.13
C LYS A 189 -40.26 -27.31 -8.72
N ALA A 190 -40.72 -26.21 -9.35
CA ALA A 190 -42.03 -26.15 -9.99
C ALA A 190 -42.16 -27.18 -11.14
N GLU A 191 -41.13 -27.34 -11.97
CA GLU A 191 -41.11 -28.36 -13.02
C GLU A 191 -41.12 -29.78 -12.45
N ALA A 192 -40.40 -30.03 -11.35
CA ALA A 192 -40.38 -31.33 -10.69
C ALA A 192 -41.74 -31.66 -10.06
N GLU A 193 -42.39 -30.69 -9.41
CA GLU A 193 -43.72 -30.83 -8.82
C GLU A 193 -44.79 -31.04 -9.90
N ALA A 194 -44.73 -30.31 -11.03
CA ALA A 194 -45.64 -30.52 -12.15
C ALA A 194 -45.49 -31.92 -12.76
N LYS A 195 -44.25 -32.39 -12.95
CA LYS A 195 -43.98 -33.76 -13.42
C LYS A 195 -44.46 -34.81 -12.41
N ALA A 196 -44.24 -34.59 -11.12
CA ALA A 196 -44.72 -35.50 -10.08
C ALA A 196 -46.25 -35.57 -10.04
N ALA A 197 -46.94 -34.43 -10.12
CA ALA A 197 -48.40 -34.37 -10.18
C ALA A 197 -48.96 -35.07 -11.42
N GLU A 198 -48.31 -34.93 -12.59
CA GLU A 198 -48.71 -35.63 -13.81
C GLU A 198 -48.53 -37.15 -13.68
N VAL A 199 -47.42 -37.60 -13.12
CA VAL A 199 -47.16 -39.03 -12.87
C VAL A 199 -48.17 -39.59 -11.86
N GLU A 200 -48.48 -38.87 -10.80
CA GLU A 200 -49.51 -39.26 -9.83
C GLU A 200 -50.91 -39.31 -10.46
N ALA A 201 -51.28 -38.32 -11.27
CA ALA A 201 -52.55 -38.30 -11.98
C ALA A 201 -52.66 -39.50 -12.94
N LYS A 202 -51.60 -39.79 -13.70
CA LYS A 202 -51.51 -40.98 -14.57
C LYS A 202 -51.63 -42.27 -13.75
N ARG A 203 -50.96 -42.36 -12.60
CA ARG A 203 -51.03 -43.54 -11.71
C ARG A 203 -52.43 -43.74 -11.15
N LYS A 204 -53.09 -42.67 -10.68
CA LYS A 204 -54.48 -42.68 -10.19
C LYS A 204 -55.47 -43.10 -11.29
N ALA A 205 -55.32 -42.56 -12.49
CA ALA A 205 -56.15 -42.95 -13.64
C ALA A 205 -55.97 -44.43 -14.03
N GLN A 206 -54.74 -44.96 -13.99
CA GLN A 206 -54.49 -46.37 -14.23
C GLN A 206 -55.09 -47.28 -13.16
N LEU A 207 -55.03 -46.88 -11.87
CA LEU A 207 -55.67 -47.61 -10.77
C LEU A 207 -57.19 -47.66 -10.94
N ASN A 208 -57.83 -46.53 -11.25
CA ASN A 208 -59.27 -46.45 -11.47
C ASN A 208 -59.76 -47.25 -12.69
N LYS A 209 -58.89 -47.51 -13.68
CA LYS A 209 -59.22 -48.34 -14.84
C LYS A 209 -59.06 -49.86 -14.57
N ARG A 210 -58.35 -50.24 -13.51
CA ARG A 210 -58.07 -51.65 -13.15
C ARG A 210 -59.00 -52.21 -12.07
N GLY A 211 -59.72 -51.35 -11.33
CA GLY A 211 -60.79 -51.73 -10.40
C GLY A 211 -62.14 -51.72 -11.10
#